data_AF-A0A514CM83-F1
#
_entry.id   AF-A0A514CM83-F1
#
_cell.length_a   1.000
_cell.length_b   1.000
_cell.length_c   1.000
_cell.angle_alpha   90.00
_cell.angle_beta   90.00
_cell.angle_gamma   90.00
#
_symmetry.space_group_name_H-M   'P 1'
#
loop_
_entity.id
_entity.type
_entity.pdbx_description
1 polymer ?
#
loop_
_entity_poly.entity_id
_entity_poly.type
_entity_poly.pdbx_seq_one_letter_code
_entity_poly.pdbx_strand_id
1 'polypeptide(L)'
;MAGKQASKLNLIFYKEELYKIRWTYRKEDFKDLASLAKFLNLYFTEQFGKPDEVIFGDTFIWEEDKNYLQAFLDQNVYQIELRDKEIEKIVNDL
;
A
#
# COMPACT_ATOMS: atom_id res chain seq x y z
N MET A 1 6.75 6.70 -21.36
CA MET A 1 7.19 6.07 -20.10
C MET A 1 6.36 4.82 -19.92
N ALA A 2 6.94 3.64 -20.12
CA ALA A 2 6.27 2.39 -19.75
C ALA A 2 6.01 2.46 -18.24
N GLY A 3 4.74 2.37 -17.83
CA GLY A 3 4.33 2.54 -16.44
C GLY A 3 5.13 1.61 -15.54
N LYS A 4 5.62 2.12 -14.41
CA LYS A 4 6.35 1.34 -13.41
C LYS A 4 5.38 0.32 -12.79
N GLN A 5 5.21 -0.82 -13.45
CA GLN A 5 4.32 -1.89 -13.00
C GLN A 5 4.89 -2.56 -11.75
N ALA A 6 4.04 -2.84 -10.76
CA ALA A 6 4.47 -3.58 -9.58
C ALA A 6 5.07 -4.94 -9.97
N SER A 7 6.13 -5.36 -9.26
CA SER A 7 6.74 -6.69 -9.39
C SER A 7 5.73 -7.82 -9.20
N LYS A 8 4.72 -7.58 -8.34
CA LYS A 8 3.64 -8.53 -8.07
C LYS A 8 2.36 -7.80 -7.71
N LEU A 9 1.24 -8.32 -8.19
CA LEU A 9 -0.11 -8.00 -7.73
C LEU A 9 -0.70 -9.20 -7.00
N ASN A 10 -1.23 -8.97 -5.80
CA ASN A 10 -1.99 -9.96 -5.05
C ASN A 10 -3.40 -9.42 -4.78
N LEU A 11 -4.41 -10.21 -5.15
CA LEU A 11 -5.81 -10.02 -4.76
C LEU A 11 -6.13 -11.02 -3.66
N ILE A 12 -6.51 -10.53 -2.50
CA ILE A 12 -6.71 -11.33 -1.29
C ILE A 12 -8.19 -11.26 -0.93
N PHE A 13 -8.83 -12.43 -0.82
CA PHE A 13 -10.26 -12.56 -0.57
C PHE A 13 -10.50 -13.14 0.83
N TYR A 14 -11.57 -12.70 1.47
CA TYR A 14 -12.08 -13.28 2.72
C TYR A 14 -13.57 -13.56 2.54
N LYS A 15 -13.98 -14.82 2.79
CA LYS A 15 -15.38 -15.27 2.57
C LYS A 15 -15.96 -14.84 1.20
N GLU A 16 -15.17 -15.03 0.14
CA GLU A 16 -15.53 -14.67 -1.25
C GLU A 16 -15.58 -13.17 -1.56
N GLU A 17 -15.34 -12.29 -0.59
CA GLU A 17 -15.28 -10.84 -0.79
C GLU A 17 -13.83 -10.37 -0.94
N LEU A 18 -13.59 -9.38 -1.82
CA LEU A 18 -12.26 -8.80 -2.02
C LEU A 18 -11.90 -7.95 -0.80
N TYR A 19 -10.99 -8.46 0.02
CA TYR A 19 -10.56 -7.84 1.26
C TYR A 19 -9.37 -6.89 1.05
N LYS A 20 -8.37 -7.32 0.28
CA LYS A 20 -7.11 -6.59 0.16
C LYS A 20 -6.50 -6.72 -1.23
N ILE A 21 -6.12 -5.58 -1.80
CA ILE A 21 -5.31 -5.50 -3.00
C ILE A 21 -3.90 -5.09 -2.58
N ARG A 22 -2.88 -5.86 -2.98
CA ARG A 22 -1.49 -5.62 -2.63
C ARG A 22 -0.62 -5.51 -3.88
N TRP A 23 0.04 -4.38 -4.03
CA TRP A 23 1.09 -4.16 -5.01
C TRP A 23 2.45 -4.22 -4.32
N THR A 24 3.30 -5.12 -4.78
CA THR A 24 4.66 -5.31 -4.24
C THR A 24 5.68 -4.89 -5.28
N TYR A 25 6.62 -4.03 -4.89
CA TYR A 25 7.77 -3.60 -5.68
C TYR A 25 9.02 -4.13 -5.00
N ARG A 26 9.77 -4.99 -5.69
CA ARG A 26 10.96 -5.63 -5.13
C ARG A 26 12.21 -4.91 -5.60
N LYS A 27 13.24 -4.91 -4.75
CA LYS A 27 14.54 -4.31 -5.06
C LYS A 27 15.21 -4.91 -6.29
N GLU A 28 14.95 -6.20 -6.57
CA GLU A 28 15.45 -6.90 -7.76
C GLU A 28 14.95 -6.28 -9.08
N ASP A 29 13.71 -5.79 -9.08
CA ASP A 29 13.10 -5.14 -10.25
C ASP A 29 13.29 -3.61 -10.22
N PHE A 30 13.42 -3.04 -9.02
CA PHE A 30 13.54 -1.60 -8.77
C PHE A 30 14.74 -1.31 -7.87
N LYS A 31 15.89 -1.02 -8.48
CA LYS A 31 17.17 -0.80 -7.75
C LYS A 31 17.10 0.30 -6.68
N ASP A 32 16.28 1.32 -6.90
CA ASP A 32 16.09 2.44 -5.97
C ASP A 32 14.63 2.49 -5.48
N LEU A 33 14.34 1.66 -4.47
CA LEU A 33 13.02 1.61 -3.82
C LEU A 33 12.71 2.88 -3.03
N ALA A 34 13.71 3.57 -2.48
CA ALA A 34 13.49 4.78 -1.70
C ALA A 34 12.96 5.91 -2.59
N SER A 35 13.57 6.12 -3.76
CA SER A 35 13.07 7.09 -4.75
C SER A 35 11.70 6.71 -5.29
N LEU A 36 11.44 5.41 -5.49
CA LEU A 36 10.13 4.92 -5.93
C LEU A 36 9.05 5.17 -4.87
N ALA A 37 9.32 4.81 -3.62
CA ALA A 37 8.42 5.03 -2.49
C ALA A 37 8.13 6.52 -2.29
N LYS A 38 9.16 7.37 -2.35
CA LYS A 38 8.99 8.83 -2.26
C LYS A 38 8.08 9.36 -3.38
N PHE A 39 8.29 8.90 -4.62
CA PHE A 39 7.47 9.32 -5.75
C PHE A 39 6.00 8.89 -5.58
N LEU A 40 5.75 7.63 -5.22
CA LEU A 40 4.39 7.09 -5.08
C LEU A 40 3.67 7.66 -3.86
N ASN A 41 4.35 7.80 -2.71
CA ASN A 41 3.79 8.45 -1.53
C ASN A 41 3.47 9.92 -1.77
N LEU A 42 4.30 10.64 -2.54
CA LEU A 42 3.99 12.01 -2.96
C LEU A 42 2.76 12.04 -3.85
N TYR A 43 2.67 11.15 -4.83
CA TYR A 43 1.49 11.03 -5.70
C TYR A 43 0.22 10.77 -4.87
N PHE A 44 0.23 9.83 -3.92
CA PHE A 44 -0.91 9.62 -3.03
C PHE A 44 -1.22 10.84 -2.18
N THR A 45 -0.19 11.54 -1.70
CA THR A 45 -0.38 12.77 -0.93
C THR A 45 -1.05 13.87 -1.76
N GLU A 46 -0.72 13.97 -3.04
CA GLU A 46 -1.34 14.93 -3.96
C GLU A 46 -2.79 14.54 -4.31
N GLN A 47 -3.11 13.25 -4.37
CA GLN A 47 -4.46 12.77 -4.72
C GLN A 47 -5.41 12.73 -3.53
N PHE A 48 -4.95 12.33 -2.35
CA PHE A 48 -5.76 12.04 -1.17
C PHE A 48 -5.51 13.01 -0.01
N GLY A 49 -4.54 13.91 -0.14
CA GLY A 49 -4.10 14.77 0.96
C GLY A 49 -3.04 14.10 1.84
N LYS A 50 -2.70 14.76 2.96
CA LYS A 50 -1.69 14.21 3.88
C LYS A 50 -2.19 12.89 4.49
N PRO A 51 -1.29 11.92 4.72
CA PRO A 51 -1.64 10.67 5.42
C PRO A 51 -2.21 10.98 6.80
N ASP A 52 -3.23 10.23 7.21
CA ASP A 52 -3.85 10.29 8.54
C ASP A 52 -2.89 9.76 9.61
N GLU A 53 -2.11 8.73 9.27
CA GLU A 53 -1.11 8.16 10.16
C GLU A 53 0.23 7.93 9.44
N VAL A 54 1.33 8.22 10.16
CA VAL A 54 2.70 7.93 9.73
C VAL A 54 3.41 7.19 10.85
N ILE A 55 3.82 5.94 10.59
CA ILE A 55 4.44 5.06 11.58
C ILE A 55 5.93 4.94 11.26
N PHE A 56 6.78 5.41 12.18
CA PHE A 56 8.25 5.44 12.07
C PHE A 56 8.82 6.08 10.79
N GLY A 57 8.02 6.85 10.05
CA GLY A 57 8.43 7.52 8.81
C GLY A 57 8.48 6.63 7.57
N ASP A 58 8.25 5.33 7.73
CA ASP A 58 8.37 4.33 6.65
C ASP A 58 7.02 3.73 6.27
N THR A 59 6.00 3.88 7.11
CA THR A 59 4.62 3.49 6.83
C THR A 59 3.71 4.70 6.82
N PHE A 60 2.83 4.76 5.82
CA PHE A 60 1.91 5.86 5.56
C PHE A 60 0.51 5.28 5.36
N ILE A 61 -0.49 5.86 6.00
CA ILE A 61 -1.88 5.41 5.96
C ILE A 61 -2.76 6.57 5.54
N TRP A 62 -3.61 6.36 4.53
CA TRP A 62 -4.68 7.26 4.10
C TRP A 62 -6.02 6.55 4.32
N GLU A 63 -6.82 7.12 5.20
CA GLU A 63 -8.09 6.57 5.67
C GLU A 63 -9.26 7.15 4.88
N GLU A 64 -10.10 6.29 4.29
CA GLU A 64 -11.36 6.67 3.64
C GLU A 64 -12.53 5.97 4.35
N ASP A 65 -13.79 6.32 4.07
CA ASP A 65 -14.93 5.77 4.81
C ASP A 65 -14.97 4.23 4.87
N LYS A 66 -14.69 3.57 3.73
CA LYS A 66 -14.82 2.11 3.58
C LYS A 66 -13.48 1.36 3.52
N ASN A 67 -12.44 2.02 3.07
CA ASN A 67 -11.14 1.39 2.83
C ASN A 67 -10.02 2.31 3.33
N TYR A 68 -8.83 1.76 3.43
CA TYR A 68 -7.64 2.57 3.64
C TYR A 68 -6.51 2.11 2.73
N LEU A 69 -5.72 3.08 2.29
CA LEU A 69 -4.49 2.84 1.56
C LEU A 69 -3.33 2.85 2.56
N GLN A 70 -2.54 1.80 2.56
CA GLN A 70 -1.33 1.69 3.36
C GLN A 70 -0.13 1.51 2.43
N ALA A 71 0.88 2.36 2.56
CA ALA A 71 2.16 2.18 1.91
C ALA A 71 3.24 1.94 2.96
N PHE A 72 4.11 0.96 2.74
CA PHE A 72 5.28 0.75 3.61
C PHE A 72 6.53 0.44 2.80
N LEU A 73 7.65 0.95 3.27
CA LEU A 73 8.98 0.69 2.72
C LEU A 73 9.80 -0.14 3.72
N ASP A 74 10.39 -1.22 3.22
CA ASP A 74 11.42 -2.01 3.87
C ASP A 74 12.66 -2.10 2.97
N GLN A 75 13.78 -2.64 3.46
CA GLN A 75 15.08 -2.69 2.77
C GLN A 75 15.02 -3.35 1.38
N ASN A 76 14.12 -4.31 1.19
CA ASN A 76 14.03 -5.13 -0.02
C ASN A 76 12.70 -4.97 -0.78
N VAL A 77 11.70 -4.35 -0.17
CA VAL A 77 10.35 -4.26 -0.71
C VAL A 77 9.73 -2.91 -0.38
N TYR A 78 9.11 -2.29 -1.38
CA TYR A 78 8.09 -1.28 -1.17
C TYR A 78 6.73 -1.89 -1.49
N GLN A 79 5.75 -1.71 -0.61
CA GLN A 79 4.44 -2.31 -0.76
C GLN A 79 3.35 -1.26 -0.56
N ILE A 80 2.33 -1.36 -1.40
CA ILE A 80 1.10 -0.58 -1.29
C ILE A 80 -0.05 -1.56 -1.16
N GLU A 81 -0.96 -1.27 -0.23
CA GLU A 81 -2.13 -2.08 0.03
C GLU A 81 -3.38 -1.20 0.08
N LEU A 82 -4.41 -1.59 -0.64
CA LEU A 82 -5.76 -1.08 -0.44
C LEU A 82 -6.54 -2.13 0.34
N ARG A 83 -7.11 -1.76 1.48
CA ARG A 83 -7.72 -2.67 2.45
C ARG A 83 -9.14 -2.26 2.78
N ASP A 84 -10.05 -3.22 2.78
CA ASP A 84 -11.41 -3.02 3.29
C ASP A 84 -11.39 -2.94 4.83
N LYS A 85 -11.94 -1.86 5.39
CA LYS A 85 -11.92 -1.60 6.84
C LYS A 85 -12.78 -2.55 7.64
N GLU A 86 -13.94 -2.91 7.12
CA GLU A 86 -14.89 -3.76 7.83
C GLU A 86 -14.35 -5.18 7.90
N ILE A 87 -13.81 -5.69 6.79
CA ILE A 87 -13.20 -7.01 6.75
C ILE A 87 -11.90 -7.03 7.56
N GLU A 88 -11.07 -5.97 7.52
CA GLU A 88 -9.85 -5.89 8.35
C GLU A 88 -10.17 -6.02 9.84
N LYS A 89 -11.21 -5.35 10.34
CA LYS A 89 -11.64 -5.46 11.74
C LYS A 89 -12.02 -6.91 12.08
N ILE A 90 -12.84 -7.54 11.23
CA ILE A 90 -13.24 -8.94 11.41
C ILE A 90 -12.02 -9.86 11.43
N VAL A 91 -11.04 -9.65 10.55
CA VAL A 91 -9.83 -10.47 10.46
C VAL A 91 -8.92 -10.28 11.67
N ASN A 92 -8.81 -9.07 12.22
CA ASN A 92 -7.96 -8.77 13.37
C ASN A 92 -8.57 -9.17 14.72
N ASP A 93 -9.90 -9.32 14.78
CA ASP A 93 -10.62 -9.78 15.98
C ASP A 93 -10.64 -11.32 16.12
N LEU A 94 -10.08 -12.07 15.15
CA LEU A 94 -9.93 -13.53 15.16
C LEU A 94 -8.62 -13.98 15.80
#